data_AF-A0A849WUG7-F1
#
_entry.id   AF-A0A849WUG7-F1
#
_cell.length_a   1.000
_cell.length_b   1.000
_cell.length_c   1.000
_cell.angle_alpha   90.00
_cell.angle_beta   90.00
_cell.angle_gamma   90.00
#
_symmetry.space_group_name_H-M   'P 1'
#
loop_
_entity.id
_entity.type
_entity.pdbx_description
1 polymer ?
#
loop_
_entity_poly.entity_id
_entity_poly.type
_entity_poly.pdbx_seq_one_letter_code
_entity_poly.pdbx_strand_id
1 'polypeptide(L)'
;MNFLAVGWIEGGAAFPEALSERISFLILALFFYQGFVSDRIRWESLLWPALSAAAGVSLIGLFQMIHGGLSVAGKLSYFQIGSTLGHSNNTAQWIAGLLAISVPFLREGTRERRMGWALVALSLIYLFLLRGRSVWLAVVLGALLVGKNRRWLLGGALGFAAAAAALAPGFLSAKASAFLYRWELWKSVFPMVLEKPLGWGPLQFEFSHLPYIAGELRTMYETPARSAHNEWLHLAIGEGIPAVFLVLVCVVTLGSRFVRRGEGLHGERLAAALLSILFLVESLFQFPLQNPWTLLLLSLLLAWLLAHLWKTRDQPMPRFGSVILGVGLLMVYFGGRSVYAGLYGETDDRAVAARACDWQPSNWRACRSKGFLELRAGDLAAARATFERSLGEASENYFAMRGLTEVELREGRAAEACAWIRRQNDLLREESPFYRRVPEFCR
;
A
#
# COMPACT_ATOMS: atom_id res chain seq x y z
N MET A 1 8.62 13.22 -15.76
CA MET A 1 8.41 12.58 -14.44
C MET A 1 7.87 11.13 -14.55
N ASN A 2 8.28 10.36 -15.57
CA ASN A 2 7.90 8.93 -15.73
C ASN A 2 8.98 7.94 -15.24
N PHE A 3 10.10 8.43 -14.68
CA PHE A 3 11.25 7.60 -14.30
C PHE A 3 11.20 7.03 -12.87
N LEU A 4 10.14 7.30 -12.09
CA LEU A 4 9.93 6.71 -10.76
C LEU A 4 8.75 5.71 -10.71
N ALA A 5 8.12 5.42 -11.85
CA ALA A 5 7.01 4.47 -11.95
C ALA A 5 7.44 3.07 -12.44
N VAL A 6 8.70 2.68 -12.18
CA VAL A 6 9.19 1.35 -12.54
C VAL A 6 8.82 0.37 -11.44
N GLY A 7 7.75 -0.40 -11.69
CA GLY A 7 7.56 -1.75 -11.15
C GLY A 7 7.59 -1.89 -9.63
N TRP A 8 6.69 -1.23 -8.91
CA TRP A 8 6.23 -1.72 -7.61
C TRP A 8 5.42 -3.00 -7.85
N ILE A 9 6.13 -4.13 -7.86
CA ILE A 9 5.55 -5.47 -7.98
C ILE A 9 5.39 -5.99 -6.56
N GLU A 10 4.19 -6.50 -6.23
CA GLU A 10 3.80 -7.06 -4.93
C GLU A 10 4.56 -8.33 -4.50
N GLY A 11 5.85 -8.42 -4.78
CA GLY A 11 6.75 -9.24 -3.99
C GLY A 11 7.05 -8.44 -2.74
N GLY A 12 6.47 -8.82 -1.61
CA GLY A 12 6.62 -8.13 -0.35
C GLY A 12 8.01 -7.48 -0.18
N ALA A 13 8.02 -6.19 0.15
CA ALA A 13 9.20 -5.43 0.47
C ALA A 13 10.03 -6.09 1.59
N ALA A 14 11.13 -6.72 1.20
CA ALA A 14 12.16 -7.21 2.10
C ALA A 14 12.54 -6.16 3.17
N PHE A 15 13.17 -6.54 4.28
CA PHE A 15 13.66 -5.57 5.27
C PHE A 15 14.42 -4.36 4.65
N PRO A 16 15.30 -4.53 3.63
CA PRO A 16 15.95 -3.40 2.94
C PRO A 16 14.98 -2.50 2.16
N GLU A 17 13.88 -3.04 1.63
CA GLU A 17 12.88 -2.29 0.87
C GLU A 17 12.00 -1.44 1.79
N ALA A 18 11.43 -2.05 2.83
CA ALA A 18 10.65 -1.33 3.84
C ALA A 18 11.51 -0.24 4.52
N LEU A 19 12.79 -0.51 4.75
CA LEU A 19 13.74 0.48 5.22
C LEU A 19 13.96 1.61 4.19
N SER A 20 14.15 1.27 2.92
CA SER A 20 14.29 2.26 1.85
C SER A 20 13.06 3.15 1.73
N GLU A 21 11.84 2.62 1.82
CA GLU A 21 10.62 3.42 1.77
C GLU A 21 10.53 4.41 2.95
N ARG A 22 10.83 3.93 4.16
CA ARG A 22 10.86 4.79 5.37
C ARG A 22 11.91 5.89 5.25
N ILE A 23 13.07 5.54 4.74
CA ILE A 23 14.15 6.50 4.51
C ILE A 23 13.75 7.52 3.42
N SER A 24 13.06 7.10 2.35
CA SER A 24 12.55 7.98 1.27
C SER A 24 11.59 8.99 1.85
N PHE A 25 10.63 8.49 2.62
CA PHE A 25 9.64 9.29 3.33
C PHE A 25 10.31 10.34 4.23
N LEU A 26 11.30 9.94 5.04
CA LEU A 26 12.02 10.86 5.92
C LEU A 26 12.79 11.93 5.13
N ILE A 27 13.42 11.58 4.02
CA ILE A 27 14.12 12.56 3.17
C ILE A 27 13.16 13.54 2.53
N LEU A 28 12.06 13.05 1.96
CA LEU A 28 11.04 13.91 1.38
C LEU A 28 10.47 14.85 2.44
N ALA A 29 10.22 14.34 3.64
CA ALA A 29 9.76 15.16 4.76
C ALA A 29 10.81 16.22 5.16
N LEU A 30 12.09 15.87 5.23
CA LEU A 30 13.16 16.84 5.52
C LEU A 30 13.33 17.88 4.42
N PHE A 31 13.24 17.47 3.16
CA PHE A 31 13.30 18.37 2.00
C PHE A 31 12.15 19.38 2.02
N PHE A 32 10.90 18.90 2.17
CA PHE A 32 9.74 19.77 2.29
C PHE A 32 9.81 20.65 3.55
N TYR A 33 10.31 20.11 4.67
CA TYR A 33 10.46 20.85 5.92
C TYR A 33 11.39 22.04 5.73
N GLN A 34 12.54 21.83 5.09
CA GLN A 34 13.46 22.90 4.73
C GLN A 34 12.78 23.92 3.80
N GLY A 35 11.99 23.45 2.83
CA GLY A 35 11.21 24.31 1.94
C GLY A 35 10.21 25.21 2.69
N PHE A 36 9.47 24.66 3.65
CA PHE A 36 8.51 25.40 4.47
C PHE A 36 9.20 26.35 5.47
N VAL A 37 10.28 25.93 6.14
CA VAL A 37 11.02 26.78 7.08
C VAL A 37 11.68 27.96 6.38
N SER A 38 12.18 27.76 5.16
CA SER A 38 12.79 28.82 4.33
C SER A 38 11.79 29.64 3.52
N ASP A 39 10.48 29.41 3.70
CA ASP A 39 9.38 30.01 2.93
C ASP A 39 9.52 29.87 1.39
N ARG A 40 10.36 28.93 0.92
CA ARG A 40 10.53 28.55 -0.50
C ARG A 40 9.38 27.69 -1.02
N ILE A 41 8.75 26.93 -0.13
CA ILE A 41 7.54 26.16 -0.41
C ILE A 41 6.42 26.76 0.43
N ARG A 42 5.33 27.13 -0.25
CA ARG A 42 4.08 27.58 0.38
C ARG A 42 2.93 26.75 -0.16
N TRP A 43 1.90 26.49 0.62
CA TRP A 43 0.78 25.69 0.13
C TRP A 43 0.08 26.33 -1.08
N GLU A 44 0.00 27.66 -1.14
CA GLU A 44 -0.56 28.37 -2.28
C GLU A 44 0.19 28.09 -3.58
N SER A 45 1.52 27.88 -3.49
CA SER A 45 2.35 27.54 -4.65
C SER A 45 2.09 26.13 -5.18
N LEU A 46 1.47 25.27 -4.37
CA LEU A 46 1.10 23.91 -4.75
C LEU A 46 -0.27 23.83 -5.45
N LEU A 47 -1.08 24.88 -5.38
CA LEU A 47 -2.45 24.92 -5.93
C LEU A 47 -2.51 24.51 -7.40
N TRP A 48 -1.83 25.27 -8.27
CA TRP A 48 -1.92 25.05 -9.71
C TRP A 48 -1.26 23.75 -10.16
N PRO A 49 -0.06 23.36 -9.67
CA PRO A 49 0.50 22.05 -9.95
C PRO A 49 -0.44 20.91 -9.53
N ALA A 50 -1.01 20.96 -8.33
CA ALA A 50 -1.88 19.91 -7.82
C ALA A 50 -3.18 19.81 -8.63
N LEU A 51 -3.82 20.95 -8.92
CA LEU A 51 -5.07 20.97 -9.68
C LEU A 51 -4.88 20.54 -11.13
N SER A 52 -3.77 20.96 -11.76
CA SER A 52 -3.42 20.54 -13.13
C SER A 52 -3.12 19.04 -13.18
N ALA A 53 -2.43 18.49 -12.19
CA ALA A 53 -2.15 17.06 -12.09
C ALA A 53 -3.45 16.26 -11.91
N ALA A 54 -4.36 16.69 -11.04
CA ALA A 54 -5.65 16.04 -10.84
C ALA A 54 -6.51 16.05 -12.12
N ALA A 55 -6.58 17.21 -12.79
CA ALA A 55 -7.31 17.35 -14.04
C ALA A 55 -6.70 16.51 -15.17
N GLY A 56 -5.38 16.51 -15.31
CA GLY A 56 -4.67 15.73 -16.33
C GLY A 56 -4.91 14.22 -16.16
N VAL A 57 -4.79 13.71 -14.93
CA VAL A 57 -5.10 12.30 -14.62
C VAL A 57 -6.57 11.99 -14.92
N SER A 58 -7.49 12.91 -14.59
CA SER A 58 -8.92 12.73 -14.85
C SER A 58 -9.25 12.71 -16.34
N LEU A 59 -8.64 13.58 -17.14
CA LEU A 59 -8.83 13.62 -18.60
C LEU A 59 -8.29 12.36 -19.26
N ILE A 60 -7.09 11.92 -18.90
CA ILE A 60 -6.49 10.67 -19.41
C ILE A 60 -7.41 9.50 -19.08
N GLY A 61 -7.89 9.44 -17.84
CA GLY A 61 -8.77 8.37 -17.38
C GLY A 61 -10.14 8.35 -18.05
N LEU A 62 -10.79 9.51 -18.23
CA LEU A 62 -12.05 9.63 -18.97
C LEU A 62 -11.87 9.23 -20.42
N PHE A 63 -10.79 9.68 -21.05
CA PHE A 63 -10.45 9.34 -22.41
C PHE A 63 -10.26 7.82 -22.58
N GLN A 64 -9.58 7.15 -21.64
CA GLN A 64 -9.45 5.69 -21.60
C GLN A 64 -10.80 4.97 -21.46
N MET A 65 -11.71 5.49 -20.62
CA MET A 65 -13.05 4.92 -20.44
C MET A 65 -13.90 5.02 -21.70
N ILE A 66 -13.86 6.17 -22.40
CA ILE A 66 -14.67 6.41 -23.61
C ILE A 66 -14.18 5.56 -24.79
N HIS A 67 -12.86 5.46 -24.98
CA HIS A 67 -12.27 4.84 -26.18
C HIS A 67 -12.01 3.33 -26.03
N GLY A 68 -12.58 2.67 -25.01
CA GLY A 68 -12.55 1.22 -24.89
C GLY A 68 -11.15 0.59 -24.79
N GLY A 69 -10.10 1.38 -24.53
CA GLY A 69 -8.73 0.89 -24.43
C GLY A 69 -7.78 1.46 -25.49
N LEU A 70 -7.32 2.70 -25.28
CA LEU A 70 -5.90 2.96 -25.52
C LEU A 70 -5.10 2.17 -24.47
N SER A 71 -4.93 0.89 -24.77
CA SER A 71 -3.99 -0.03 -24.17
C SER A 71 -2.56 0.37 -24.53
N VAL A 72 -2.18 1.64 -24.29
CA VAL A 72 -0.78 2.10 -24.45
C VAL A 72 0.16 1.29 -23.53
N ALA A 73 -0.40 0.57 -22.55
CA ALA A 73 0.20 -0.64 -22.04
C ALA A 73 -0.88 -1.74 -22.04
N GLY A 74 -0.65 -2.84 -22.75
CA GLY A 74 -1.54 -4.01 -22.75
C GLY A 74 -1.95 -4.36 -21.33
N LYS A 75 -3.26 -4.60 -21.11
CA LYS A 75 -3.91 -4.95 -19.82
C LYS A 75 -2.90 -4.93 -18.67
N LEU A 76 -2.57 -3.73 -18.16
CA LEU A 76 -1.75 -3.62 -16.96
C LEU A 76 -2.44 -4.52 -15.94
N SER A 77 -1.80 -5.63 -15.58
CA SER A 77 -2.48 -6.70 -14.85
C SER A 77 -3.04 -6.09 -13.56
N TYR A 78 -4.15 -6.63 -13.06
CA TYR A 78 -4.71 -6.22 -11.76
C TYR A 78 -3.63 -6.17 -10.65
N PHE A 79 -2.52 -6.90 -10.80
CA PHE A 79 -1.37 -6.96 -9.91
C PHE A 79 -0.33 -5.83 -10.04
N GLN A 80 -0.49 -4.87 -10.96
CA GLN A 80 0.36 -3.67 -10.99
C GLN A 80 -0.16 -2.58 -10.04
N ILE A 81 -0.39 -2.99 -8.78
CA ILE A 81 -1.02 -2.23 -7.69
C ILE A 81 -0.21 -0.98 -7.27
N GLY A 82 0.92 -0.70 -7.92
CA GLY A 82 1.68 0.55 -7.78
C GLY A 82 1.48 1.60 -8.88
N SER A 83 0.76 1.34 -9.97
CA SER A 83 0.59 2.33 -11.03
C SER A 83 -0.50 3.36 -10.68
N THR A 84 -0.14 4.65 -10.67
CA THR A 84 -1.11 5.75 -10.47
C THR A 84 -2.14 5.81 -11.61
N LEU A 85 -1.73 5.41 -12.81
CA LEU A 85 -2.58 5.29 -13.99
C LEU A 85 -2.89 3.81 -14.24
N GLY A 86 -4.18 3.48 -14.36
CA GLY A 86 -4.65 2.12 -14.61
C GLY A 86 -5.24 1.41 -13.39
N HIS A 87 -4.85 1.78 -12.16
CA HIS A 87 -5.44 1.23 -10.94
C HIS A 87 -6.43 2.20 -10.29
N SER A 88 -7.73 1.91 -10.41
CA SER A 88 -8.82 2.82 -10.04
C SER A 88 -8.76 3.36 -8.61
N ASN A 89 -8.39 2.52 -7.64
CA ASN A 89 -8.27 2.96 -6.25
C ASN A 89 -7.15 4.00 -6.11
N ASN A 90 -5.91 3.67 -6.48
CA ASN A 90 -4.76 4.58 -6.45
C ASN A 90 -5.03 5.89 -7.19
N THR A 91 -5.63 5.82 -8.37
CA THR A 91 -6.00 7.02 -9.13
C THR A 91 -6.97 7.89 -8.33
N ALA A 92 -7.98 7.29 -7.70
CA ALA A 92 -8.96 8.04 -6.90
C ALA A 92 -8.31 8.69 -5.67
N GLN A 93 -7.44 7.95 -5.02
CA GLN A 93 -6.70 8.32 -3.83
C GLN A 93 -5.77 9.52 -4.14
N TRP A 94 -5.04 9.47 -5.27
CA TRP A 94 -4.21 10.57 -5.81
C TRP A 94 -5.03 11.83 -6.09
N ILE A 95 -6.13 11.71 -6.86
CA ILE A 95 -6.97 12.86 -7.18
C ILE A 95 -7.53 13.48 -5.90
N ALA A 96 -8.01 12.69 -4.95
CA ALA A 96 -8.55 13.19 -3.70
C ALA A 96 -7.50 13.91 -2.85
N GLY A 97 -6.27 13.38 -2.81
CA GLY A 97 -5.15 14.04 -2.14
C GLY A 97 -4.83 15.40 -2.77
N LEU A 98 -4.77 15.48 -4.10
CA LEU A 98 -4.54 16.75 -4.80
C LEU A 98 -5.69 17.75 -4.62
N LEU A 99 -6.93 17.29 -4.58
CA LEU A 99 -8.10 18.12 -4.27
C LEU A 99 -8.06 18.63 -2.83
N ALA A 100 -7.66 17.80 -1.87
CA ALA A 100 -7.48 18.19 -0.47
C ALA A 100 -6.43 19.31 -0.32
N ILE A 101 -5.40 19.31 -1.17
CA ILE A 101 -4.42 20.40 -1.25
C ILE A 101 -5.00 21.64 -1.93
N SER A 102 -5.75 21.48 -3.02
CA SER A 102 -6.10 22.59 -3.92
C SER A 102 -7.32 23.39 -3.47
N VAL A 103 -8.40 22.69 -3.07
CA VAL A 103 -9.68 23.32 -2.70
C VAL A 103 -9.55 24.42 -1.63
N PRO A 104 -8.71 24.26 -0.58
CA PRO A 104 -8.59 25.27 0.49
C PRO A 104 -8.04 26.62 0.03
N PHE A 105 -7.39 26.68 -1.13
CA PHE A 105 -6.75 27.90 -1.64
C PHE A 105 -7.50 28.55 -2.81
N LEU A 106 -8.67 28.02 -3.20
CA LEU A 106 -9.53 28.65 -4.20
C LEU A 106 -10.20 29.90 -3.60
N ARG A 107 -9.55 31.06 -3.79
CA ARG A 107 -10.01 32.37 -3.29
C ARG A 107 -11.29 32.85 -3.98
N GLU A 108 -12.10 33.62 -3.26
CA GLU A 108 -13.32 34.21 -3.80
C GLU A 108 -13.03 35.34 -4.81
N GLY A 109 -13.90 35.51 -5.81
CA GLY A 109 -13.94 36.71 -6.65
C GLY A 109 -13.07 36.74 -7.93
N THR A 110 -12.22 35.74 -8.19
CA THR A 110 -11.31 35.76 -9.34
C THR A 110 -11.77 34.90 -10.53
N ARG A 111 -11.33 35.22 -11.76
CA ARG A 111 -11.51 34.35 -12.94
C ARG A 111 -10.88 32.97 -12.73
N GLU A 112 -9.74 32.96 -12.04
CA GLU A 112 -9.03 31.77 -11.58
C GLU A 112 -9.91 30.84 -10.75
N ARG A 113 -10.80 31.37 -9.89
CA ARG A 113 -11.76 30.57 -9.13
C ARG A 113 -12.65 29.73 -10.03
N ARG A 114 -13.21 30.31 -11.10
CA ARG A 114 -14.15 29.59 -11.99
C ARG A 114 -13.45 28.44 -12.69
N MET A 115 -12.26 28.69 -13.21
CA MET A 115 -11.42 27.64 -13.81
C MET A 115 -11.07 26.58 -12.77
N GLY A 116 -10.68 27.00 -11.57
CA GLY A 116 -10.36 26.12 -10.47
C GLY A 116 -11.49 25.14 -10.14
N TRP A 117 -12.71 25.67 -9.93
CA TRP A 117 -13.89 24.86 -9.67
C TRP A 117 -14.32 23.97 -10.84
N ALA A 118 -14.09 24.39 -12.09
CA ALA A 118 -14.32 23.52 -13.24
C ALA A 118 -13.40 22.29 -13.23
N LEU A 119 -12.12 22.48 -12.88
CA LEU A 119 -11.16 21.37 -12.74
C LEU A 119 -11.47 20.48 -11.54
N VAL A 120 -11.93 21.04 -10.42
CA VAL A 120 -12.44 20.28 -9.28
C VAL A 120 -13.66 19.45 -9.69
N ALA A 121 -14.64 20.05 -10.37
CA ALA A 121 -15.84 19.35 -10.82
C ALA A 121 -15.51 18.20 -11.78
N LEU A 122 -14.61 18.43 -12.75
CA LEU A 122 -14.11 17.38 -13.65
C LEU A 122 -13.47 16.23 -12.88
N SER A 123 -12.64 16.56 -11.88
CA SER A 123 -11.98 15.56 -11.03
C SER A 123 -12.97 14.76 -10.19
N LEU A 124 -14.00 15.43 -9.64
CA LEU A 124 -15.07 14.77 -8.88
C LEU A 124 -15.94 13.87 -9.77
N ILE A 125 -16.23 14.28 -11.00
CA ILE A 125 -16.95 13.44 -11.99
C ILE A 125 -16.12 12.19 -12.28
N TYR A 126 -14.82 12.33 -12.50
CA TYR A 126 -13.99 11.16 -12.74
C TYR A 126 -13.87 10.26 -11.50
N LEU A 127 -13.71 10.83 -10.30
CA LEU A 127 -13.79 10.10 -9.03
C LEU A 127 -15.11 9.34 -8.84
N PHE A 128 -16.22 9.91 -9.32
CA PHE A 128 -17.53 9.26 -9.32
C PHE A 128 -17.47 8.00 -10.17
N LEU A 129 -16.94 8.12 -11.39
CA LEU A 129 -16.82 7.01 -12.34
C LEU A 129 -15.83 5.92 -11.88
N LEU A 130 -14.79 6.28 -11.12
CA LEU A 130 -13.86 5.34 -10.52
C LEU A 130 -14.49 4.47 -9.41
N ARG A 131 -15.62 4.91 -8.83
CA ARG A 131 -16.36 4.18 -7.78
C ARG A 131 -15.53 3.87 -6.52
N GLY A 132 -14.57 4.74 -6.17
CA GLY A 132 -13.70 4.61 -5.00
C GLY A 132 -14.38 4.98 -3.68
N ARG A 133 -14.92 4.00 -2.95
CA ARG A 133 -15.78 4.21 -1.76
C ARG A 133 -15.07 4.92 -0.59
N SER A 134 -13.86 4.48 -0.25
CA SER A 134 -13.08 5.04 0.85
C SER A 134 -12.76 6.51 0.61
N VAL A 135 -12.44 6.86 -0.64
CA VAL A 135 -12.17 8.24 -1.06
C VAL A 135 -13.40 9.12 -0.89
N TRP A 136 -14.57 8.65 -1.33
CA TRP A 136 -15.82 9.38 -1.15
C TRP A 136 -16.17 9.55 0.33
N LEU A 137 -16.00 8.51 1.14
CA LEU A 137 -16.19 8.60 2.59
C LEU A 137 -15.26 9.66 3.19
N ALA A 138 -13.99 9.69 2.79
CA ALA A 138 -13.02 10.69 3.22
C ALA A 138 -13.42 12.11 2.80
N VAL A 139 -13.83 12.31 1.54
CA VAL A 139 -14.29 13.60 1.02
C VAL A 139 -15.51 14.09 1.79
N VAL A 140 -16.48 13.21 2.07
CA VAL A 140 -17.70 13.56 2.83
C VAL A 140 -17.37 13.90 4.27
N LEU A 141 -16.57 13.08 4.96
CA LEU A 141 -16.15 13.36 6.33
C LEU A 141 -15.33 14.65 6.42
N GLY A 142 -14.41 14.86 5.47
CA GLY A 142 -13.66 16.10 5.31
C GLY A 142 -14.56 17.31 5.16
N ALA A 143 -15.52 17.22 4.25
CA ALA A 143 -16.47 18.30 4.03
C ALA A 143 -17.33 18.57 5.28
N LEU A 144 -17.78 17.54 6.03
CA LEU A 144 -18.59 17.72 7.23
C LEU A 144 -17.81 18.35 8.40
N LEU A 145 -16.54 18.02 8.53
CA LEU A 145 -15.67 18.58 9.56
C LEU A 145 -15.31 20.03 9.28
N VAL A 146 -15.25 20.41 8.00
CA VAL A 146 -14.77 21.73 7.55
C VAL A 146 -15.90 22.70 7.23
N GLY A 147 -16.98 22.21 6.65
CA GLY A 147 -18.02 23.04 6.06
C GLY A 147 -18.89 23.71 7.11
N LYS A 148 -19.06 25.03 7.00
CA LYS A 148 -20.09 25.78 7.75
C LYS A 148 -21.52 25.30 7.40
N ASN A 149 -21.70 24.74 6.19
CA ASN A 149 -22.97 24.29 5.64
C ASN A 149 -23.09 22.75 5.60
N ARG A 150 -22.97 22.11 6.77
CA ARG A 150 -23.01 20.64 6.92
C ARG A 150 -24.21 19.96 6.25
N ARG A 151 -25.39 20.61 6.26
CA ARG A 151 -26.63 20.09 5.67
C ARG A 151 -26.56 19.89 4.15
N TRP A 152 -25.98 20.85 3.42
CA TRP A 152 -25.83 20.77 1.97
C TRP A 152 -24.85 19.67 1.56
N LEU A 153 -23.78 19.49 2.35
CA LEU A 153 -22.76 18.47 2.12
C LEU A 153 -23.29 17.06 2.40
N LEU A 154 -24.07 16.89 3.48
CA LEU A 154 -24.81 15.65 3.75
C LEU A 154 -25.82 15.35 2.64
N GLY A 155 -26.58 16.35 2.19
CA GLY A 155 -27.53 16.20 1.08
C GLY A 155 -26.85 15.77 -0.22
N GLY A 156 -25.72 16.40 -0.56
CA GLY A 156 -24.91 16.02 -1.72
C GLY A 156 -24.32 14.61 -1.61
N ALA A 157 -23.83 14.22 -0.42
CA ALA A 157 -23.32 12.88 -0.17
C ALA A 157 -24.39 11.79 -0.29
N LEU A 158 -25.59 12.05 0.25
CA LEU A 158 -26.73 11.15 0.16
C LEU A 158 -27.25 11.07 -1.29
N GLY A 159 -27.36 12.20 -1.97
CA GLY A 159 -27.70 12.26 -3.39
C GLY A 159 -26.70 11.49 -4.26
N PHE A 160 -25.40 11.59 -3.94
CA PHE A 160 -24.34 10.81 -4.57
C PHE A 160 -24.54 9.30 -4.34
N ALA A 161 -24.78 8.88 -3.10
CA ALA A 161 -24.99 7.47 -2.77
C ALA A 161 -26.21 6.90 -3.51
N ALA A 162 -27.30 7.69 -3.60
CA ALA A 162 -28.48 7.34 -4.36
C ALA A 162 -28.21 7.25 -5.87
N ALA A 163 -27.49 8.22 -6.45
CA ALA A 163 -27.13 8.20 -7.87
C ALA A 163 -26.21 7.02 -8.22
N ALA A 164 -25.22 6.73 -7.38
CA ALA A 164 -24.33 5.58 -7.55
C ALA A 164 -25.10 4.25 -7.46
N ALA A 165 -26.07 4.14 -6.54
CA ALA A 165 -26.95 2.99 -6.43
C ALA A 165 -27.85 2.82 -7.68
N ALA A 166 -28.37 3.92 -8.22
CA ALA A 166 -29.24 3.90 -9.39
C ALA A 166 -28.49 3.57 -10.70
N LEU A 167 -27.28 4.10 -10.89
CA LEU A 167 -26.51 3.93 -12.14
C LEU A 167 -25.79 2.58 -12.25
N ALA A 168 -25.77 1.77 -11.20
CA ALA A 168 -25.09 0.47 -11.21
C ALA A 168 -25.83 -0.57 -10.35
N PRO A 169 -27.00 -1.08 -10.79
CA PRO A 169 -27.69 -2.16 -10.11
C PRO A 169 -26.75 -3.39 -10.03
N GLY A 170 -26.55 -3.92 -8.82
CA GLY A 170 -25.57 -4.99 -8.54
C GLY A 170 -24.19 -4.49 -8.08
N PHE A 171 -23.88 -3.20 -8.20
CA PHE A 171 -22.68 -2.64 -7.60
C PHE A 171 -22.68 -2.83 -6.09
N LEU A 172 -23.80 -2.54 -5.42
CA LEU A 172 -23.94 -2.68 -3.97
C LEU A 172 -23.71 -4.12 -3.50
N SER A 173 -24.25 -5.12 -4.22
CA SER A 173 -24.09 -6.53 -3.84
C SER A 173 -22.65 -7.02 -4.03
N ALA A 174 -22.02 -6.76 -5.17
CA ALA A 174 -20.62 -7.09 -5.42
C ALA A 174 -19.66 -6.37 -4.45
N LYS A 175 -20.04 -5.17 -4.01
CA LYS A 175 -19.28 -4.38 -3.05
C LYS A 175 -19.52 -4.79 -1.59
N ALA A 176 -20.69 -5.34 -1.27
CA ALA A 176 -21.02 -5.92 0.02
C ALA A 176 -20.24 -7.22 0.25
N SER A 177 -20.16 -8.11 -0.75
CA SER A 177 -19.36 -9.33 -0.65
C SER A 177 -17.88 -9.01 -0.41
N ALA A 178 -17.30 -8.05 -1.14
CA ALA A 178 -15.93 -7.60 -0.92
C ALA A 178 -15.70 -6.98 0.47
N PHE A 179 -16.72 -6.35 1.07
CA PHE A 179 -16.62 -5.81 2.43
C PHE A 179 -16.72 -6.91 3.48
N LEU A 180 -17.71 -7.81 3.35
CA LEU A 180 -17.85 -8.98 4.23
C LEU A 180 -16.57 -9.81 4.22
N TYR A 181 -16.02 -10.05 3.04
CA TYR A 181 -14.71 -10.69 2.87
C TYR A 181 -13.61 -10.01 3.69
N ARG A 182 -13.44 -8.69 3.58
CA ARG A 182 -12.43 -7.95 4.35
C ARG A 182 -12.70 -8.01 5.84
N TRP A 183 -13.97 -7.92 6.23
CA TRP A 183 -14.38 -8.01 7.61
C TRP A 183 -14.02 -9.37 8.23
N GLU A 184 -14.31 -10.47 7.52
CA GLU A 184 -13.93 -11.81 7.95
C GLU A 184 -12.40 -11.95 8.01
N LEU A 185 -11.67 -11.41 7.02
CA LEU A 185 -10.20 -11.38 7.05
C LEU A 185 -9.66 -10.57 8.23
N TRP A 186 -10.26 -9.44 8.58
CA TRP A 186 -9.84 -8.63 9.72
C TRP A 186 -10.06 -9.37 11.03
N LYS A 187 -11.21 -10.06 11.17
CA LYS A 187 -11.51 -10.89 12.34
C LYS A 187 -10.52 -12.04 12.48
N SER A 188 -10.14 -12.70 11.38
CA SER A 188 -9.16 -13.79 11.42
C SER A 188 -7.75 -13.29 11.77
N VAL A 189 -7.39 -12.10 11.27
CA VAL A 189 -6.06 -11.52 11.48
C VAL A 189 -5.92 -10.88 12.87
N PHE A 190 -7.02 -10.52 13.54
CA PHE A 190 -6.95 -9.87 14.84
C PHE A 190 -6.26 -10.73 15.94
N PRO A 191 -6.59 -12.04 16.11
CA PRO A 191 -5.83 -12.93 17.00
C PRO A 191 -4.33 -12.99 16.68
N MET A 192 -3.94 -12.94 15.41
CA MET A 192 -2.54 -12.95 14.98
C MET A 192 -1.77 -11.75 15.54
N VAL A 193 -2.39 -10.56 15.54
CA VAL A 193 -1.80 -9.34 16.13
C VAL A 193 -1.65 -9.48 17.66
N LEU A 194 -2.63 -10.11 18.31
CA LEU A 194 -2.59 -10.31 19.76
C LEU A 194 -1.54 -11.34 20.20
N GLU A 195 -1.27 -12.35 19.38
CA GLU A 195 -0.28 -13.39 19.67
C GLU A 195 1.16 -12.84 19.67
N LYS A 196 1.47 -11.93 18.75
CA LYS A 196 2.77 -11.24 18.69
C LYS A 196 2.57 -9.72 18.66
N PRO A 197 2.35 -9.07 19.82
CA PRO A 197 2.04 -7.64 19.89
C PRO A 197 3.21 -6.75 19.43
N LEU A 198 4.43 -7.28 19.40
CA LEU A 198 5.63 -6.60 18.86
C LEU A 198 5.78 -6.76 17.33
N GLY A 199 4.84 -7.44 16.68
CA GLY A 199 4.88 -7.74 15.26
C GLY A 199 5.45 -9.12 14.96
N TRP A 200 5.05 -9.65 13.81
CA TRP A 200 5.59 -10.83 13.17
C TRP A 200 6.84 -10.51 12.34
N GLY A 201 7.01 -9.24 11.99
CA GLY A 201 8.04 -8.77 11.07
C GLY A 201 7.47 -8.43 9.70
N PRO A 202 8.22 -7.66 8.89
CA PRO A 202 7.77 -7.27 7.56
C PRO A 202 7.50 -8.51 6.71
N LEU A 203 6.42 -8.46 5.93
CA LEU A 203 6.00 -9.48 4.95
C LEU A 203 5.54 -10.83 5.48
N GLN A 204 5.60 -11.04 6.80
CA GLN A 204 5.19 -12.31 7.37
C GLN A 204 3.69 -12.56 7.22
N PHE A 205 2.90 -11.53 6.88
CA PHE A 205 1.46 -11.66 6.65
C PHE A 205 1.13 -12.84 5.73
N GLU A 206 1.74 -12.93 4.54
CA GLU A 206 1.39 -13.91 3.51
C GLU A 206 1.52 -15.37 3.98
N PHE A 207 2.37 -15.63 4.98
CA PHE A 207 2.61 -16.95 5.55
C PHE A 207 1.88 -17.14 6.88
N SER A 208 2.04 -16.17 7.77
CA SER A 208 1.61 -16.26 9.15
C SER A 208 0.13 -16.05 9.37
N HIS A 209 -0.61 -15.53 8.38
CA HIS A 209 -2.07 -15.44 8.48
C HIS A 209 -2.77 -16.79 8.23
N LEU A 210 -2.10 -17.76 7.59
CA LEU A 210 -2.71 -19.04 7.19
C LEU A 210 -3.32 -19.84 8.35
N PRO A 211 -2.68 -19.96 9.53
CA PRO A 211 -3.26 -20.67 10.68
C PRO A 211 -4.53 -20.03 11.23
N TYR A 212 -4.78 -18.76 10.89
CA TYR A 212 -5.90 -18.00 11.43
C TYR A 212 -7.11 -17.96 10.49
N ILE A 213 -6.95 -18.33 9.20
CA ILE A 213 -8.09 -18.41 8.28
C ILE A 213 -8.87 -19.71 8.55
N ALA A 214 -10.13 -19.58 8.95
CA ALA A 214 -11.07 -20.70 9.13
C ALA A 214 -12.21 -20.69 8.08
N GLY A 215 -12.80 -21.85 7.82
CA GLY A 215 -14.07 -22.00 7.09
C GLY A 215 -14.07 -21.52 5.63
N GLU A 216 -15.17 -20.85 5.24
CA GLU A 216 -15.46 -20.44 3.85
C GLU A 216 -14.44 -19.47 3.26
N LEU A 217 -13.84 -18.60 4.08
CA LEU A 217 -12.75 -17.71 3.65
C LEU A 217 -11.66 -18.54 2.97
N ARG A 218 -11.28 -19.67 3.58
CA ARG A 218 -10.20 -20.52 3.08
C ARG A 218 -10.53 -21.16 1.74
N THR A 219 -11.78 -21.56 1.53
CA THR A 219 -12.23 -22.12 0.25
C THR A 219 -12.31 -21.08 -0.87
N MET A 220 -12.45 -19.80 -0.55
CA MET A 220 -12.37 -18.73 -1.54
C MET A 220 -10.94 -18.48 -2.04
N TYR A 221 -9.93 -19.06 -1.40
CA TYR A 221 -8.52 -18.85 -1.74
C TYR A 221 -7.83 -20.11 -2.25
N GLU A 222 -7.53 -20.13 -3.54
CA GLU A 222 -6.45 -20.97 -4.07
C GLU A 222 -5.07 -20.36 -3.79
N THR A 223 -5.01 -19.05 -3.52
CA THR A 223 -3.78 -18.30 -3.25
C THR A 223 -3.86 -17.55 -1.91
N PRO A 224 -2.80 -17.56 -1.08
CA PRO A 224 -2.78 -16.87 0.21
C PRO A 224 -3.14 -15.39 0.07
N ALA A 225 -3.84 -14.83 1.06
CA ALA A 225 -4.04 -13.39 1.10
C ALA A 225 -2.68 -12.70 1.25
N ARG A 226 -2.40 -11.73 0.37
CA ARG A 226 -1.12 -11.00 0.37
C ARG A 226 -1.08 -9.89 1.42
N SER A 227 -2.24 -9.41 1.85
CA SER A 227 -2.35 -8.29 2.76
C SER A 227 -3.71 -8.25 3.47
N ALA A 228 -3.76 -7.58 4.63
CA ALA A 228 -4.96 -7.52 5.48
C ALA A 228 -6.06 -6.58 4.95
N HIS A 229 -5.87 -5.89 3.82
CA HIS A 229 -6.76 -4.83 3.32
C HIS A 229 -7.08 -3.71 4.32
N ASN A 230 -6.14 -3.46 5.24
CA ASN A 230 -6.20 -2.45 6.28
C ASN A 230 -4.76 -2.14 6.71
N GLU A 231 -4.36 -0.88 6.56
CA GLU A 231 -3.00 -0.41 6.89
C GLU A 231 -2.70 -0.54 8.37
N TRP A 232 -3.67 -0.33 9.25
CA TRP A 232 -3.47 -0.46 10.70
C TRP A 232 -3.17 -1.89 11.11
N LEU A 233 -3.90 -2.86 10.54
CA LEU A 233 -3.61 -4.27 10.74
C LEU A 233 -2.28 -4.64 10.10
N HIS A 234 -1.98 -4.13 8.90
CA HIS A 234 -0.70 -4.38 8.24
C HIS A 234 0.48 -3.88 9.08
N LEU A 235 0.41 -2.65 9.61
CA LEU A 235 1.39 -2.08 10.52
C LEU A 235 1.48 -2.88 11.84
N ALA A 236 0.34 -3.28 12.41
CA ALA A 236 0.34 -4.08 13.65
C ALA A 236 1.00 -5.45 13.45
N ILE A 237 0.79 -6.07 12.29
CA ILE A 237 1.40 -7.35 11.94
C ILE A 237 2.89 -7.19 11.64
N GLY A 238 3.27 -6.18 10.86
CA GLY A 238 4.66 -5.97 10.46
C GLY A 238 5.52 -5.47 11.63
N GLU A 239 5.07 -4.39 12.26
CA GLU A 239 5.85 -3.56 13.19
C GLU A 239 5.32 -3.57 14.64
N GLY A 240 4.20 -4.25 14.88
CA GLY A 240 3.60 -4.35 16.19
C GLY A 240 2.62 -3.22 16.54
N ILE A 241 1.86 -3.47 17.61
CA ILE A 241 0.92 -2.52 18.21
C ILE A 241 1.60 -1.20 18.62
N PRO A 242 2.83 -1.18 19.19
CA PRO A 242 3.51 0.07 19.54
C PRO A 242 3.70 1.02 18.35
N ALA A 243 4.00 0.49 17.15
CA ALA A 243 4.15 1.28 15.94
C ALA A 243 2.82 1.93 15.53
N VAL A 244 1.71 1.15 15.56
CA VAL A 244 0.37 1.68 15.30
C VAL A 244 -0.01 2.78 16.28
N PHE A 245 0.25 2.57 17.58
CA PHE A 245 0.00 3.57 18.60
C PHE A 245 0.79 4.86 18.35
N LEU A 246 2.07 4.75 17.99
CA LEU A 246 2.91 5.91 17.67
C LEU A 246 2.34 6.69 16.48
N VAL A 247 1.95 6.01 15.40
CA VAL A 247 1.35 6.67 14.23
C VAL A 247 0.02 7.34 14.59
N LEU A 248 -0.84 6.68 15.36
CA LEU A 248 -2.11 7.25 15.81
C LEU A 248 -1.92 8.46 16.72
N VAL A 249 -1.01 8.38 17.69
CA VAL A 249 -0.67 9.51 18.57
C VAL A 249 -0.14 10.67 17.75
N CYS A 250 0.73 10.42 16.77
CA CYS A 250 1.17 11.45 15.84
C CYS A 250 -0.02 12.07 15.11
N VAL A 251 -0.81 11.29 14.37
CA VAL A 251 -1.95 11.81 13.58
C VAL A 251 -2.97 12.57 14.45
N VAL A 252 -3.33 12.05 15.63
CA VAL A 252 -4.31 12.66 16.55
C VAL A 252 -3.76 13.88 17.26
N THR A 253 -2.54 13.83 17.79
CA THR A 253 -1.91 14.98 18.48
C THR A 253 -1.68 16.12 17.49
N LEU A 254 -1.27 15.78 16.27
CA LEU A 254 -1.14 16.75 15.20
C LEU A 254 -2.53 17.30 14.88
N GLY A 255 -3.49 16.48 14.44
CA GLY A 255 -4.84 16.91 14.08
C GLY A 255 -5.53 17.77 15.16
N SER A 256 -5.47 17.36 16.43
CA SER A 256 -6.10 18.08 17.54
C SER A 256 -5.48 19.46 17.82
N ARG A 257 -4.15 19.60 17.71
CA ARG A 257 -3.48 20.91 17.87
C ARG A 257 -3.87 21.88 16.75
N PHE A 258 -4.17 21.40 15.55
CA PHE A 258 -4.60 22.26 14.44
C PHE A 258 -6.03 22.74 14.58
N VAL A 259 -6.94 21.88 15.05
CA VAL A 259 -8.34 22.28 15.29
C VAL A 259 -8.42 23.38 16.35
N ARG A 260 -7.53 23.37 17.35
CA ARG A 260 -7.62 24.27 18.52
C ARG A 260 -7.01 25.68 18.36
N ARG A 261 -6.00 25.91 17.50
CA ARG A 261 -5.28 27.20 17.41
C ARG A 261 -5.92 28.25 16.48
N GLY A 262 -7.26 28.32 16.49
CA GLY A 262 -8.16 28.81 15.45
C GLY A 262 -8.14 30.27 14.95
N GLU A 263 -7.00 30.97 14.80
CA GLU A 263 -6.96 32.26 14.09
C GLU A 263 -5.79 32.34 13.08
N GLY A 264 -6.04 32.82 11.85
CA GLY A 264 -5.02 33.26 10.87
C GLY A 264 -4.65 32.36 9.66
N LEU A 265 -4.62 31.03 9.79
CA LEU A 265 -4.09 30.11 8.74
C LEU A 265 -5.16 29.16 8.17
N HIS A 266 -6.25 29.70 7.61
CA HIS A 266 -7.43 28.90 7.28
C HIS A 266 -7.18 27.84 6.19
N GLY A 267 -6.46 28.19 5.11
CA GLY A 267 -6.23 27.31 3.96
C GLY A 267 -5.29 26.13 4.27
N GLU A 268 -4.12 26.38 4.86
CA GLU A 268 -3.13 25.34 5.15
C GLU A 268 -3.63 24.31 6.17
N ARG A 269 -4.26 24.80 7.24
CA ARG A 269 -4.86 23.93 8.27
C ARG A 269 -5.97 23.06 7.69
N LEU A 270 -6.75 23.64 6.78
CA LEU A 270 -7.79 22.92 6.09
C LEU A 270 -7.20 21.83 5.18
N ALA A 271 -6.18 22.14 4.38
CA ALA A 271 -5.50 21.14 3.55
C ALA A 271 -4.93 19.99 4.40
N ALA A 272 -4.24 20.32 5.50
CA ALA A 272 -3.71 19.34 6.44
C ALA A 272 -4.80 18.46 7.07
N ALA A 273 -5.94 19.04 7.47
CA ALA A 273 -7.07 18.31 8.02
C ALA A 273 -7.68 17.34 7.00
N LEU A 274 -7.93 17.81 5.77
CA LEU A 274 -8.49 16.98 4.70
C LEU A 274 -7.54 15.84 4.32
N LEU A 275 -6.23 16.09 4.23
CA LEU A 275 -5.23 15.06 3.99
C LEU A 275 -5.17 14.02 5.13
N SER A 276 -5.28 14.48 6.39
CA SER A 276 -5.30 13.58 7.55
C SER A 276 -6.53 12.68 7.55
N ILE A 277 -7.71 13.23 7.24
CA ILE A 277 -8.95 12.46 7.14
C ILE A 277 -8.88 11.46 5.99
N LEU A 278 -8.38 11.89 4.83
CA LEU A 278 -8.15 11.01 3.70
C LEU A 278 -7.24 9.84 4.08
N PHE A 279 -6.10 10.13 4.72
CA PHE A 279 -5.19 9.09 5.18
C PHE A 279 -5.85 8.13 6.18
N LEU A 280 -6.53 8.64 7.20
CA LEU A 280 -7.18 7.82 8.24
C LEU A 280 -8.24 6.89 7.64
N VAL A 281 -9.08 7.41 6.73
CA VAL A 281 -10.13 6.63 6.08
C VAL A 281 -9.53 5.61 5.13
N GLU A 282 -8.58 6.00 4.28
CA GLU A 282 -7.93 5.07 3.36
C GLU A 282 -7.19 3.97 4.11
N SER A 283 -6.57 4.26 5.24
CA SER A 283 -5.88 3.28 6.09
C SER A 283 -6.81 2.19 6.63
N LEU A 284 -8.12 2.46 6.74
CA LEU A 284 -9.09 1.45 7.17
C LEU A 284 -9.46 0.47 6.05
N PHE A 285 -9.39 0.88 4.79
CA PHE A 285 -9.93 0.10 3.67
C PHE A 285 -8.87 -0.32 2.64
N GLN A 286 -7.67 0.25 2.71
CA GLN A 286 -6.58 0.12 1.74
C GLN A 286 -5.22 0.26 2.44
N PHE A 287 -4.16 0.31 1.63
CA PHE A 287 -2.77 0.45 2.08
C PHE A 287 -2.15 1.77 1.59
N PRO A 288 -2.61 2.92 2.10
CA PRO A 288 -2.03 4.19 1.70
C PRO A 288 -0.51 4.23 1.90
N LEU A 289 0.08 3.57 2.90
CA LEU A 289 1.53 3.66 3.10
C LEU A 289 2.33 2.83 2.10
N GLN A 290 1.70 1.85 1.45
CA GLN A 290 2.29 1.12 0.33
C GLN A 290 2.17 1.89 -0.99
N ASN A 291 1.61 3.11 -0.98
CA ASN A 291 1.42 3.90 -2.17
C ASN A 291 2.43 5.07 -2.22
N PRO A 292 3.35 5.10 -3.21
CA PRO A 292 4.40 6.12 -3.28
C PRO A 292 3.89 7.56 -3.19
N TRP A 293 2.72 7.83 -3.76
CA TRP A 293 2.17 9.17 -3.72
C TRP A 293 1.53 9.53 -2.38
N THR A 294 0.93 8.57 -1.67
CA THR A 294 0.44 8.87 -0.32
C THR A 294 1.63 9.13 0.61
N LEU A 295 2.74 8.40 0.45
CA LEU A 295 4.00 8.70 1.13
C LEU A 295 4.48 10.11 0.83
N LEU A 296 4.40 10.56 -0.43
CA LEU A 296 4.72 11.95 -0.80
C LEU A 296 3.82 12.97 -0.06
N LEU A 297 2.51 12.75 -0.04
CA LEU A 297 1.56 13.65 0.63
C LEU A 297 1.74 13.66 2.15
N LEU A 298 2.01 12.50 2.76
CA LEU A 298 2.31 12.38 4.17
C LEU A 298 3.65 13.03 4.51
N SER A 299 4.64 12.94 3.62
CA SER A 299 5.93 13.62 3.76
C SER A 299 5.74 15.14 3.75
N LEU A 300 4.94 15.65 2.81
CA LEU A 300 4.57 17.06 2.73
C LEU A 300 3.81 17.52 3.99
N LEU A 301 2.86 16.71 4.45
CA LEU A 301 2.11 16.98 5.68
C LEU A 301 3.05 17.02 6.88
N LEU A 302 3.84 15.97 7.12
CA LEU A 302 4.81 15.90 8.21
C LEU A 302 5.79 17.08 8.18
N ALA A 303 6.31 17.40 7.01
CA ALA A 303 7.21 18.53 6.82
C ALA A 303 6.61 19.88 7.23
N TRP A 304 5.39 20.17 6.77
CA TRP A 304 4.69 21.39 7.12
C TRP A 304 4.43 21.47 8.63
N LEU A 305 4.08 20.34 9.23
CA LEU A 305 3.84 20.21 10.67
C LEU A 305 5.11 20.51 11.49
N LEU A 306 6.22 19.87 11.13
CA LEU A 306 7.51 20.09 11.77
C LEU A 306 7.93 21.56 11.62
N ALA A 307 7.72 22.16 10.45
CA ALA A 307 8.01 23.57 10.22
C ALA A 307 7.22 24.46 11.19
N HIS A 308 5.92 24.20 11.38
CA HIS A 308 5.10 24.96 12.33
C HIS A 308 5.49 24.76 13.79
N LEU A 309 5.98 23.57 14.17
CA LEU A 309 6.40 23.30 15.54
C LEU A 309 7.79 23.88 15.85
N TRP A 310 8.70 23.92 14.87
CA TRP A 310 10.11 24.30 15.06
C TRP A 310 10.54 25.64 14.45
N LYS A 311 9.71 26.33 13.66
CA LYS A 311 10.01 27.69 13.12
C LYS A 311 10.30 28.74 14.21
N THR A 312 10.10 28.40 15.49
CA THR A 312 10.38 29.26 16.65
C THR A 312 11.84 29.26 17.12
N ARG A 313 12.76 28.50 16.50
CA ARG A 313 14.18 28.46 16.89
C ARG A 313 15.07 28.90 15.73
N ASP A 314 15.78 30.01 15.90
CA ASP A 314 16.82 30.55 15.00
C ASP A 314 18.08 29.67 14.90
N GLN A 315 17.92 28.34 14.91
CA GLN A 315 19.07 27.44 14.79
C GLN A 315 19.43 27.23 13.32
N PRO A 316 20.71 27.43 12.95
CA PRO A 316 21.17 27.14 11.60
C PRO A 316 20.98 25.64 11.35
N MET A 317 20.15 25.31 10.36
CA MET A 317 19.91 23.92 10.03
C MET A 317 21.19 23.26 9.49
N PRO A 318 21.47 22.00 9.86
CA PRO A 318 22.53 21.24 9.24
C PRO A 318 22.29 21.10 7.74
N ARG A 319 23.34 21.24 6.93
CA ARG A 319 23.26 21.02 5.48
C ARG A 319 23.13 19.52 5.21
N PHE A 320 21.91 19.05 4.96
CA PHE A 320 21.63 17.63 4.68
C PHE A 320 21.95 17.19 3.24
N GLY A 321 22.52 18.04 2.39
CA GLY A 321 22.71 17.72 0.96
C GLY A 321 23.49 16.42 0.70
N SER A 322 24.55 16.16 1.48
CA SER A 322 25.33 14.92 1.38
C SER A 322 24.56 13.69 1.90
N VAL A 323 23.75 13.86 2.95
CA VAL A 323 22.88 12.79 3.49
C VAL A 323 21.81 12.44 2.46
N ILE A 324 21.17 13.43 1.86
CA ILE A 324 20.15 13.25 0.82
C ILE A 324 20.75 12.52 -0.39
N LEU A 325 21.94 12.93 -0.85
CA LEU A 325 22.62 12.27 -1.98
C LEU A 325 23.02 10.82 -1.63
N GLY A 326 23.66 10.62 -0.48
CA GLY A 326 24.13 9.30 -0.06
C GLY A 326 22.98 8.32 0.09
N VAL A 327 21.89 8.76 0.71
CA VAL A 327 20.68 7.95 0.78
C VAL A 327 20.05 7.77 -0.61
N GLY A 328 19.96 8.81 -1.43
CA GLY A 328 19.45 8.73 -2.80
C GLY A 328 20.11 7.60 -3.60
N LEU A 329 21.43 7.49 -3.51
CA LEU A 329 22.22 6.41 -4.13
C LEU A 329 21.89 5.05 -3.53
N LEU A 330 21.75 4.94 -2.21
CA LEU A 330 21.31 3.70 -1.56
C LEU A 330 19.92 3.28 -2.06
N MET A 331 18.99 4.22 -2.27
CA MET A 331 17.65 3.91 -2.78
C MET A 331 17.69 3.40 -4.22
N VAL A 332 18.51 4.01 -5.07
CA VAL A 332 18.69 3.53 -6.45
C VAL A 332 19.26 2.12 -6.45
N TYR A 333 20.23 1.84 -5.57
CA TYR A 333 20.84 0.53 -5.45
C TYR A 333 19.85 -0.53 -4.93
N PHE A 334 19.24 -0.30 -3.76
CA PHE A 334 18.30 -1.26 -3.16
C PHE A 334 17.00 -1.35 -3.96
N GLY A 335 16.45 -0.22 -4.41
CA GLY A 335 15.27 -0.18 -5.26
C GLY A 335 15.49 -0.87 -6.60
N GLY A 336 16.66 -0.69 -7.23
CA GLY A 336 17.02 -1.40 -8.46
C GLY A 336 17.07 -2.92 -8.28
N ARG A 337 17.67 -3.41 -7.18
CA ARG A 337 17.68 -4.85 -6.84
C ARG A 337 16.28 -5.40 -6.63
N SER A 338 15.44 -4.63 -5.95
CA SER A 338 14.06 -5.01 -5.59
C SER A 338 13.15 -5.06 -6.81
N VAL A 339 13.21 -4.04 -7.66
CA VAL A 339 12.53 -4.02 -8.96
C VAL A 339 12.96 -5.20 -9.82
N TYR A 340 14.27 -5.50 -9.87
CA TYR A 340 14.77 -6.67 -10.58
C TYR A 340 14.19 -7.97 -10.02
N ALA A 341 14.27 -8.17 -8.70
CA ALA A 341 13.74 -9.37 -8.05
C ALA A 341 12.22 -9.51 -8.19
N GLY A 342 11.47 -8.40 -8.21
CA GLY A 342 10.03 -8.38 -8.45
C GLY A 342 9.68 -8.73 -9.90
N LEU A 343 10.35 -8.11 -10.88
CA LEU A 343 10.12 -8.35 -12.31
C LEU A 343 10.42 -9.80 -12.71
N TYR A 344 11.42 -10.40 -12.08
CA TYR A 344 11.89 -11.74 -12.40
C TYR A 344 11.61 -12.76 -11.29
N GLY A 345 10.71 -12.45 -10.36
CA GLY A 345 10.39 -13.33 -9.24
C GLY A 345 9.74 -14.66 -9.67
N GLU A 346 9.09 -14.68 -10.83
CA GLU A 346 8.40 -15.85 -11.40
C GLU A 346 8.92 -16.17 -12.81
N THR A 347 10.25 -16.17 -12.98
CA THR A 347 10.90 -16.51 -14.25
C THR A 347 11.20 -18.00 -14.35
N ASP A 348 11.16 -18.55 -15.57
CA ASP A 348 11.64 -19.90 -15.88
C ASP A 348 13.14 -19.94 -16.26
N ASP A 349 13.81 -18.78 -16.35
CA ASP A 349 15.25 -18.71 -16.60
C ASP A 349 16.04 -18.92 -15.30
N ARG A 350 16.83 -20.00 -15.24
CA ARG A 350 17.61 -20.38 -14.05
C ARG A 350 18.60 -19.30 -13.61
N ALA A 351 19.30 -18.65 -14.54
CA ALA A 351 20.31 -17.65 -14.21
C ALA A 351 19.66 -16.36 -13.68
N VAL A 352 18.53 -15.98 -14.28
CA VAL A 352 17.75 -14.82 -13.85
C VAL A 352 17.13 -15.07 -12.47
N ALA A 353 16.52 -16.25 -12.25
CA ALA A 353 15.94 -16.62 -10.95
C ALA A 353 17.01 -16.68 -9.84
N ALA A 354 18.19 -17.24 -10.14
CA ALA A 354 19.31 -17.28 -9.22
C ALA A 354 19.73 -15.87 -8.80
N ARG A 355 19.95 -14.97 -9.78
CA ARG A 355 20.32 -13.58 -9.52
C ARG A 355 19.23 -12.84 -8.74
N ALA A 356 17.96 -13.03 -9.08
CA ALA A 356 16.84 -12.40 -8.39
C ALA A 356 16.78 -12.80 -6.91
N CYS A 357 16.94 -14.09 -6.60
CA CYS A 357 17.00 -14.58 -5.22
C CYS A 357 18.26 -14.12 -4.49
N ASP A 358 19.44 -14.16 -5.13
CA ASP A 358 20.69 -13.73 -4.48
C ASP A 358 20.71 -12.22 -4.22
N TRP A 359 20.08 -11.43 -5.10
CA TRP A 359 19.90 -9.99 -4.91
C TRP A 359 18.80 -9.66 -3.91
N GLN A 360 17.82 -10.53 -3.70
CA GLN A 360 16.82 -10.32 -2.66
C GLN A 360 16.41 -11.64 -1.99
N PRO A 361 17.20 -12.14 -1.01
CA PRO A 361 16.96 -13.42 -0.37
C PRO A 361 15.58 -13.54 0.29
N SER A 362 15.07 -12.43 0.81
CA SER A 362 13.73 -12.34 1.43
C SER A 362 12.59 -12.20 0.45
N ASN A 363 12.86 -12.04 -0.85
CA ASN A 363 11.84 -12.20 -1.87
C ASN A 363 11.62 -13.70 -2.11
N TRP A 364 10.73 -14.26 -1.30
CA TRP A 364 10.43 -15.68 -1.32
C TRP A 364 9.97 -16.19 -2.70
N ARG A 365 9.37 -15.34 -3.56
CA ARG A 365 8.94 -15.74 -4.91
C ARG A 365 10.15 -16.00 -5.80
N ALA A 366 11.11 -15.07 -5.81
CA ALA A 366 12.36 -15.23 -6.52
C ALA A 366 13.11 -16.48 -6.05
N CYS A 367 13.20 -16.68 -4.72
CA CYS A 367 13.86 -17.86 -4.15
C CYS A 367 13.10 -19.17 -4.36
N ARG A 368 11.76 -19.12 -4.40
CA ARG A 368 10.92 -20.25 -4.82
C ARG A 368 11.24 -20.65 -6.27
N SER A 369 11.27 -19.69 -7.19
CA SER A 369 11.56 -19.95 -8.60
C SER A 369 12.96 -20.55 -8.76
N LYS A 370 13.97 -19.99 -8.07
CA LYS A 370 15.32 -20.57 -8.00
C LYS A 370 15.29 -22.04 -7.55
N GLY A 371 14.70 -22.32 -6.38
CA GLY A 371 14.68 -23.68 -5.81
C GLY A 371 13.95 -24.70 -6.68
N PHE A 372 12.82 -24.32 -7.30
CA PHE A 372 12.11 -25.23 -8.21
C PHE A 372 12.83 -25.43 -9.55
N LEU A 373 13.57 -24.44 -10.06
CA LEU A 373 14.41 -24.62 -11.25
C LEU A 373 15.63 -25.50 -10.95
N GLU A 374 16.22 -25.40 -9.75
CA GLU A 374 17.26 -26.30 -9.26
C GLU A 374 16.74 -27.74 -9.16
N LEU A 375 15.54 -27.95 -8.59
CA LEU A 375 14.85 -29.24 -8.58
C LEU A 375 14.64 -29.81 -10.00
N ARG A 376 14.13 -29.01 -10.94
CA ARG A 376 13.92 -29.43 -12.33
C ARG A 376 15.23 -29.83 -13.01
N ALA A 377 16.34 -29.19 -12.66
CA ALA A 377 17.67 -29.51 -13.17
C ALA A 377 18.32 -30.74 -12.50
N GLY A 378 17.67 -31.33 -11.48
CA GLY A 378 18.22 -32.46 -10.72
C GLY A 378 19.26 -32.06 -9.67
N ASP A 379 19.44 -30.76 -9.42
CA ASP A 379 20.39 -30.23 -8.44
C ASP A 379 19.76 -30.19 -7.04
N LEU A 380 19.57 -31.38 -6.45
CA LEU A 380 18.82 -31.57 -5.20
C LEU A 380 19.48 -30.86 -4.02
N ALA A 381 20.82 -30.82 -3.98
CA ALA A 381 21.57 -30.16 -2.93
C ALA A 381 21.42 -28.62 -2.98
N ALA A 382 21.50 -28.02 -4.17
CA ALA A 382 21.27 -26.58 -4.30
C ALA A 382 19.82 -26.21 -3.96
N ALA A 383 18.85 -26.98 -4.46
CA ALA A 383 17.43 -26.76 -4.18
C ALA A 383 17.14 -26.81 -2.67
N ARG A 384 17.67 -27.82 -1.97
CA ARG A 384 17.60 -27.94 -0.51
C ARG A 384 18.10 -26.68 0.17
N ALA A 385 19.31 -26.25 -0.14
CA ALA A 385 19.93 -25.08 0.47
C ALA A 385 19.10 -23.81 0.23
N THR A 386 18.52 -23.65 -0.97
CA THR A 386 17.64 -22.53 -1.30
C THR A 386 16.35 -22.55 -0.46
N PHE A 387 15.70 -23.71 -0.32
CA PHE A 387 14.47 -23.82 0.46
C PHE A 387 14.71 -23.74 1.97
N GLU A 388 15.78 -24.35 2.49
CA GLU A 388 16.17 -24.23 3.92
C GLU A 388 16.48 -22.78 4.29
N ARG A 389 17.19 -22.03 3.42
CA ARG A 389 17.41 -20.59 3.63
C ARG A 389 16.10 -19.82 3.67
N SER A 390 15.22 -20.06 2.69
CA SER A 390 13.90 -19.41 2.62
C SER A 390 13.05 -19.69 3.85
N LEU A 391 13.15 -20.89 4.41
CA LEU A 391 12.47 -21.29 5.64
C LEU A 391 13.13 -20.69 6.90
N GLY A 392 14.44 -20.48 6.89
CA GLY A 392 15.16 -19.77 7.95
C GLY A 392 14.73 -18.30 8.07
N GLU A 393 14.39 -17.65 6.96
CA GLU A 393 13.89 -16.28 6.93
C GLU A 393 12.39 -16.17 7.25
N ALA A 394 11.59 -17.15 6.86
CA ALA A 394 10.17 -17.24 7.16
C ALA A 394 9.82 -18.69 7.54
N SER A 395 9.78 -18.98 8.84
CA SER A 395 9.59 -20.34 9.39
C SER A 395 8.26 -20.99 9.01
N GLU A 396 7.33 -20.21 8.50
CA GLU A 396 5.98 -20.59 8.07
C GLU A 396 5.84 -20.55 6.54
N ASN A 397 6.95 -20.43 5.80
CA ASN A 397 6.96 -20.44 4.34
C ASN A 397 6.62 -21.83 3.80
N TYR A 398 5.31 -22.06 3.59
CA TYR A 398 4.80 -23.35 3.12
C TYR A 398 5.30 -23.72 1.72
N PHE A 399 5.67 -22.75 0.88
CA PHE A 399 6.27 -23.04 -0.43
C PHE A 399 7.67 -23.65 -0.29
N ALA A 400 8.47 -23.14 0.66
CA ALA A 400 9.77 -23.71 0.98
C ALA A 400 9.62 -25.12 1.57
N MET A 401 8.66 -25.32 2.48
CA MET A 401 8.36 -26.66 3.01
C MET A 401 7.95 -27.64 1.90
N ARG A 402 7.11 -27.22 0.96
CA ARG A 402 6.72 -28.04 -0.21
C ARG A 402 7.92 -28.36 -1.10
N GLY A 403 8.81 -27.38 -1.31
CA GLY A 403 10.06 -27.59 -2.03
C GLY A 403 10.94 -28.66 -1.36
N LEU A 404 11.08 -28.59 -0.03
CA LEU A 404 11.83 -29.59 0.74
C LEU A 404 11.18 -30.97 0.67
N THR A 405 9.85 -31.08 0.77
CA THR A 405 9.15 -32.35 0.55
C THR A 405 9.53 -32.99 -0.79
N GLU A 406 9.56 -32.21 -1.88
CA GLU A 406 9.93 -32.70 -3.20
C GLU A 406 11.41 -33.13 -3.27
N VAL A 407 12.31 -32.39 -2.62
CA VAL A 407 13.73 -32.79 -2.51
C VAL A 407 13.83 -34.14 -1.79
N GLU A 408 13.22 -34.28 -0.61
CA GLU A 408 13.30 -35.51 0.18
C GLU A 408 12.76 -36.73 -0.58
N LEU A 409 11.64 -36.57 -1.31
CA LEU A 409 11.07 -37.65 -2.12
C LEU A 409 12.02 -38.11 -3.22
N ARG A 410 12.69 -37.17 -3.90
CA ARG A 410 13.66 -37.50 -4.96
C ARG A 410 14.95 -38.12 -4.43
N GLU A 411 15.31 -37.82 -3.19
CA GLU A 411 16.43 -38.46 -2.50
C GLU A 411 16.05 -39.82 -1.86
N GLY A 412 14.79 -40.25 -1.98
CA GLY A 412 14.30 -41.50 -1.38
C GLY A 412 14.09 -41.43 0.13
N ARG A 413 14.06 -40.22 0.71
CA ARG A 413 13.92 -39.94 2.14
C ARG A 413 12.47 -39.71 2.53
N ALA A 414 11.67 -40.78 2.46
CA ALA A 414 10.23 -40.72 2.66
C ALA A 414 9.84 -40.22 4.06
N ALA A 415 10.59 -40.59 5.12
CA ALA A 415 10.27 -40.20 6.49
C ALA A 415 10.37 -38.68 6.70
N GLU A 416 11.42 -38.07 6.14
CA GLU A 416 11.68 -36.63 6.15
C GLU A 416 10.66 -35.89 5.30
N ALA A 417 10.30 -36.44 4.13
CA ALA A 417 9.22 -35.89 3.29
C ALA A 417 7.90 -35.82 4.08
N CYS A 418 7.55 -36.90 4.81
CA CYS A 418 6.38 -36.96 5.66
C CYS A 418 6.44 -35.98 6.84
N ALA A 419 7.62 -35.74 7.41
CA ALA A 419 7.79 -34.72 8.45
C ALA A 419 7.45 -33.31 7.93
N TRP A 420 7.91 -32.96 6.72
CA TRP A 420 7.56 -31.69 6.09
C TRP A 420 6.08 -31.58 5.75
N ILE A 421 5.45 -32.66 5.28
CA ILE A 421 4.02 -32.71 5.01
C ILE A 421 3.22 -32.49 6.30
N ARG A 422 3.56 -33.19 7.39
CA ARG A 422 2.91 -33.00 8.70
C ARG A 422 3.04 -31.56 9.20
N ARG A 423 4.23 -30.96 9.10
CA ARG A 423 4.43 -29.56 9.49
C ARG A 423 3.60 -28.58 8.66
N GLN A 424 3.51 -28.80 7.34
CA GLN A 424 2.62 -28.00 6.48
C GLN A 424 1.17 -28.13 6.93
N ASN A 425 0.74 -29.34 7.25
CA ASN A 425 -0.61 -29.64 7.70
C ASN A 425 -0.93 -28.98 9.04
N ASP A 426 0.00 -29.02 9.99
CA ASP A 426 -0.14 -28.35 11.30
C ASP A 426 -0.30 -26.84 11.13
N LEU A 427 0.55 -26.21 10.30
CA LEU A 427 0.46 -24.78 9.97
C LEU A 427 -0.90 -24.45 9.35
N LEU A 428 -1.35 -25.33 8.48
CA LEU A 428 -2.59 -25.19 7.76
C LEU A 428 -3.82 -25.62 8.58
N ARG A 429 -3.72 -26.15 9.80
CA ARG A 429 -4.88 -26.55 10.65
C ARG A 429 -5.97 -27.30 9.86
N GLU A 430 -5.65 -28.54 9.48
CA GLU A 430 -6.35 -29.42 8.55
C GLU A 430 -7.89 -29.52 8.66
N GLU A 431 -8.60 -28.98 7.66
CA GLU A 431 -9.83 -29.60 7.10
C GLU A 431 -9.86 -29.58 5.54
N SER A 432 -8.82 -29.04 4.88
CA SER A 432 -8.79 -28.84 3.42
C SER A 432 -8.76 -30.16 2.63
N PRO A 433 -9.62 -30.34 1.60
CA PRO A 433 -9.68 -31.56 0.78
C PRO A 433 -8.37 -31.89 0.04
N PHE A 434 -7.51 -30.89 -0.19
CA PHE A 434 -6.21 -31.09 -0.84
C PHE A 434 -5.23 -31.90 0.04
N TYR A 435 -5.43 -31.91 1.36
CA TYR A 435 -4.49 -32.45 2.35
C TYR A 435 -5.02 -33.65 3.16
N ARG A 436 -6.32 -34.00 3.04
CA ARG A 436 -6.84 -35.32 3.53
C ARG A 436 -6.13 -36.52 2.88
N ARG A 437 -5.37 -36.25 1.83
CA ARG A 437 -4.40 -37.14 1.22
C ARG A 437 -3.00 -36.80 1.71
N VAL A 438 -2.75 -36.80 3.03
CA VAL A 438 -1.44 -37.25 3.51
C VAL A 438 -1.24 -38.57 2.77
N PRO A 439 -0.28 -38.63 1.82
CA PRO A 439 -0.21 -39.77 0.92
C PRO A 439 -0.19 -41.05 1.74
N GLU A 440 -0.78 -42.13 1.24
CA GLU A 440 -0.77 -43.42 1.96
C GLU A 440 0.66 -43.83 2.37
N PHE A 441 1.70 -43.34 1.68
CA PHE A 441 3.11 -43.54 2.04
C PHE A 441 3.54 -42.93 3.39
N CYS A 442 2.77 -42.01 3.97
CA CYS A 442 3.07 -41.36 5.26
C CYS A 442 2.28 -41.92 6.45
N ARG A 443 1.39 -42.88 6.21
CA ARG A 443 0.71 -43.67 7.23
C ARG A 443 1.54 -44.91 7.53
#